data_AF-A0A6V7P5W7-F1
#
_entry.id   AF-A0A6V7P5W7-F1
#
_cell.length_a   1.000
_cell.length_b   1.000
_cell.length_c   1.000
_cell.angle_alpha   90.00
_cell.angle_beta   90.00
_cell.angle_gamma   90.00
#
_symmetry.space_group_name_H-M   'P 1'
#
loop_
_entity.id
_entity.type
_entity.pdbx_description
1 polymer ?
#
loop_
_entity_poly.entity_id
_entity_poly.type
_entity_poly.pdbx_seq_one_letter_code
_entity_poly.pdbx_strand_id
1 'polypeptide(L)'
;MSEKSTQCVKIEDMEAAAFRALLHFIYRDSLPEDGEEPKKASTAMAQHLLAAADRYGLERLKLICEDRLCNSIDADTAATSLALAEQHGCLRLKKVCLEFAVVPENLISMVLTEGFEHLRMSCPSVLEDLRMKTSRHSGNHDNIK
;
A
#
# COMPACT_ATOMS: atom_id res chain seq x y z
N MET A 1 9.79 2.89 28.18
CA MET A 1 10.33 1.68 27.51
C MET A 1 11.80 1.59 27.88
N SER A 2 12.21 0.47 28.49
CA SER A 2 13.57 0.27 28.98
C SER A 2 14.24 -0.78 28.09
N GLU A 3 14.76 -0.38 26.94
CA GLU A 3 15.70 -1.22 26.19
C GLU A 3 17.01 -1.29 26.98
N LYS A 4 17.03 -2.22 27.95
CA LYS A 4 18.22 -2.57 28.73
C LYS A 4 19.17 -3.35 27.84
N SER A 5 20.14 -2.67 27.23
CA SER A 5 21.47 -3.20 26.85
C SER A 5 21.54 -4.67 26.40
N THR A 6 20.59 -5.11 25.57
CA THR A 6 20.63 -6.41 24.91
C THR A 6 21.32 -6.23 23.57
N GLN A 7 22.43 -6.93 23.36
CA GLN A 7 23.20 -6.88 22.11
C GLN A 7 22.47 -7.51 20.91
N CYS A 8 21.25 -8.03 21.11
CA CYS A 8 20.44 -8.69 20.10
C CYS A 8 19.00 -8.18 20.16
N VAL A 9 18.46 -7.79 19.00
CA VAL A 9 17.06 -7.38 18.82
C VAL A 9 16.39 -8.42 17.93
N LYS A 10 15.33 -9.06 18.43
CA LYS A 10 14.54 -10.03 17.66
C LYS A 10 13.48 -9.30 16.83
N ILE A 11 13.40 -9.63 15.55
CA ILE A 11 12.39 -9.12 14.62
C ILE A 11 11.53 -10.30 14.17
N GLU A 12 10.24 -10.27 14.49
CA GLU A 12 9.29 -11.37 14.18
C GLU A 12 8.36 -11.02 13.01
N ASP A 13 7.98 -9.75 12.85
CA ASP A 13 6.91 -9.32 11.93
C ASP A 13 7.44 -8.83 10.57
N MET A 14 8.55 -9.40 10.08
CA MET A 14 9.14 -8.98 8.82
C MET A 14 9.91 -10.10 8.15
N GLU A 15 9.70 -10.25 6.84
CA GLU A 15 10.45 -11.20 6.04
C GLU A 15 11.93 -10.82 5.93
N ALA A 16 12.80 -11.83 5.89
CA ALA A 16 14.25 -11.63 5.81
C ALA A 16 14.68 -10.81 4.59
N ALA A 17 13.98 -10.96 3.45
CA ALA A 17 14.26 -10.20 2.23
C ALA A 17 13.91 -8.71 2.41
N ALA A 18 12.72 -8.40 2.94
CA ALA A 18 12.32 -7.04 3.25
C ALA A 18 13.26 -6.38 4.27
N PHE A 19 13.67 -7.11 5.31
CA PHE A 19 14.63 -6.59 6.29
C PHE A 19 16.01 -6.31 5.68
N ARG A 20 16.48 -7.19 4.78
CA ARG A 20 17.74 -6.96 4.05
C ARG A 20 17.66 -5.69 3.21
N ALA A 21 16.55 -5.46 2.50
CA ALA A 21 16.34 -4.25 1.72
C ALA A 21 16.24 -2.99 2.61
N LEU A 22 15.58 -3.10 3.76
CA LEU A 22 15.52 -2.03 4.77
C LEU A 22 16.91 -1.63 5.25
N LEU A 23 17.74 -2.61 5.66
CA LEU A 23 19.11 -2.38 6.09
C LEU A 23 19.96 -1.77 4.97
N HIS A 24 19.79 -2.26 3.75
CA HIS A 24 20.48 -1.69 2.59
C HIS A 24 20.15 -0.20 2.42
N PHE A 25 18.87 0.16 2.53
CA PHE A 25 18.44 1.55 2.47
C PHE A 25 19.04 2.39 3.61
N ILE A 26 19.01 1.90 4.85
CA ILE A 26 19.59 2.62 6.00
C ILE A 26 21.08 2.92 5.80
N TYR A 27 21.84 1.98 5.24
CA TYR A 27 23.30 2.12 5.10
C TYR A 27 23.76 2.74 3.78
N ARG A 28 22.97 2.66 2.69
CA ARG A 28 23.35 3.13 1.34
C ARG A 28 22.42 4.21 0.77
N ASP A 29 21.37 4.58 1.50
CA ASP A 29 20.34 5.55 1.10
C ASP A 29 19.63 5.21 -0.23
N SER A 30 19.71 3.95 -0.66
CA SER A 30 19.13 3.42 -1.89
C SER A 30 18.51 2.03 -1.65
N LEU A 31 17.44 1.73 -2.38
CA LEU A 31 16.95 0.36 -2.47
C LEU A 31 17.88 -0.44 -3.41
N PRO A 32 18.05 -1.76 -3.19
CA PRO A 32 18.67 -2.61 -4.20
C PRO A 32 17.89 -2.43 -5.51
N GLU A 33 18.59 -2.39 -6.65
CA GLU A 33 17.92 -2.45 -7.94
C GLU A 33 17.07 -3.72 -7.93
N ASP A 34 15.75 -3.55 -8.08
CA ASP A 34 14.85 -4.65 -8.36
C ASP A 34 15.50 -5.35 -9.56
N GLY A 35 15.98 -6.58 -9.37
CA GLY A 35 16.55 -7.35 -10.47
C GLY A 35 15.49 -7.60 -11.54
N GLU A 36 15.70 -8.57 -12.43
CA GLU A 36 14.68 -9.06 -13.36
C GLU A 36 13.51 -9.77 -12.65
N GLU A 37 13.10 -9.28 -11.48
CA GLU A 37 11.99 -9.75 -10.68
C GLU A 37 10.67 -9.35 -11.36
N PRO A 38 9.68 -10.25 -11.38
CA PRO A 38 8.38 -9.92 -11.94
C PRO A 38 7.74 -8.75 -11.18
N LYS A 39 7.01 -7.88 -11.89
CA LYS A 39 6.33 -6.68 -11.33
C LYS A 39 5.55 -6.98 -10.03
N LYS A 40 4.90 -8.15 -9.94
CA LYS A 40 4.17 -8.59 -8.74
C LYS A 40 5.08 -8.81 -7.52
N ALA A 41 6.29 -9.35 -7.71
CA ALA A 41 7.27 -9.51 -6.63
C ALA A 41 7.80 -8.15 -6.15
N SER A 42 8.03 -7.21 -7.06
CA SER A 42 8.39 -5.82 -6.71
C SER A 42 7.27 -5.13 -5.92
N THR A 43 5.99 -5.32 -6.30
CA THR A 43 4.84 -4.79 -5.53
C THR A 43 4.76 -5.40 -4.13
N ALA A 44 4.86 -6.72 -3.99
CA ALA A 44 4.82 -7.38 -2.67
C ALA A 44 5.96 -6.89 -1.76
N MET A 45 7.18 -6.76 -2.32
CA MET A 45 8.31 -6.21 -1.59
C MET A 45 8.06 -4.75 -1.16
N ALA A 46 7.49 -3.93 -2.04
CA ALA A 46 7.13 -2.55 -1.71
C ALA A 46 6.08 -2.46 -0.59
N GLN A 47 5.11 -3.39 -0.52
CA GLN A 47 4.14 -3.47 0.58
C GLN A 47 4.81 -3.79 1.92
N HIS A 48 5.69 -4.81 1.96
CA HIS A 48 6.44 -5.15 3.17
C HIS A 48 7.36 -4.02 3.62
N LEU A 49 8.04 -3.37 2.67
CA LEU A 49 8.91 -2.23 2.97
C LEU A 49 8.13 -1.00 3.43
N LEU A 50 6.92 -0.76 2.92
CA LEU A 50 6.06 0.32 3.40
C LEU A 50 5.72 0.13 4.89
N ALA A 51 5.28 -1.08 5.25
CA ALA A 51 4.95 -1.41 6.64
C ALA A 51 6.18 -1.31 7.56
N ALA A 52 7.35 -1.76 7.10
CA ALA A 52 8.59 -1.62 7.83
C ALA A 52 9.03 -0.15 7.97
N ALA A 53 8.96 0.62 6.90
CA ALA A 53 9.34 2.03 6.89
C ALA A 53 8.49 2.85 7.87
N ASP A 54 7.18 2.60 7.91
CA ASP A 54 6.27 3.20 8.88
C ASP A 54 6.64 2.79 10.33
N ARG A 55 6.86 1.49 10.58
CA ARG A 55 7.24 0.96 11.90
C ARG A 55 8.54 1.54 12.43
N TYR A 56 9.55 1.73 11.58
CA TYR A 56 10.87 2.22 11.97
C TYR A 56 11.05 3.74 11.75
N GLY A 57 10.00 4.47 11.35
CA GLY A 57 10.05 5.92 11.16
C GLY A 57 10.93 6.39 10.01
N LEU A 58 11.07 5.59 8.95
CA LEU A 58 11.88 5.89 7.77
C LEU A 58 11.05 6.59 6.70
N GLU A 59 10.75 7.88 6.91
CA GLU A 59 9.80 8.63 6.09
C GLU A 59 10.16 8.67 4.60
N ARG A 60 11.45 8.86 4.26
CA ARG A 60 11.91 8.87 2.86
C ARG A 60 11.66 7.52 2.17
N LEU A 61 11.90 6.41 2.87
CA LEU A 61 11.63 5.07 2.33
C LEU A 61 10.12 4.85 2.15
N LYS A 62 9.33 5.29 3.12
CA LYS A 62 7.86 5.22 3.06
C LYS A 62 7.33 5.91 1.81
N LEU A 63 7.81 7.11 1.49
CA LEU A 63 7.43 7.85 0.27
C LEU A 63 7.85 7.13 -1.03
N ILE A 64 9.01 6.48 -1.05
CA ILE A 64 9.48 5.69 -2.20
C ILE A 64 8.58 4.46 -2.41
N CYS A 65 8.26 3.74 -1.34
CA CYS A 65 7.35 2.60 -1.41
C CYS A 65 5.94 3.03 -1.83
N GLU A 66 5.45 4.15 -1.29
CA GLU A 66 4.18 4.74 -1.69
C GLU A 66 4.15 5.02 -3.21
N ASP A 67 5.23 5.58 -3.76
CA ASP A 67 5.33 5.86 -5.19
C ASP A 67 5.29 4.60 -6.06
N ARG A 68 6.07 3.58 -5.69
CA ARG A 68 6.09 2.29 -6.37
C ARG A 68 4.71 1.64 -6.40
N LEU A 69 4.01 1.67 -5.27
CA LEU A 69 2.66 1.11 -5.16
C LEU A 69 1.64 1.89 -6.00
N CYS A 70 1.73 3.23 -6.02
CA CYS A 70 0.88 4.05 -6.89
C CYS A 70 1.04 3.68 -8.37
N ASN A 71 2.26 3.37 -8.81
CA ASN A 71 2.58 2.99 -10.19
C ASN A 71 2.25 1.52 -10.52
N SER A 72 1.90 0.71 -9.52
CA SER A 72 1.57 -0.70 -9.68
C SER A 72 0.11 -1.04 -9.43
N ILE A 73 -0.78 -0.05 -9.26
CA ILE A 73 -2.20 -0.30 -9.02
C ILE A 73 -2.85 -0.99 -10.23
N ASP A 74 -3.44 -2.15 -9.95
CA ASP A 74 -4.31 -2.92 -10.84
C ASP A 74 -5.50 -3.47 -10.03
N ALA A 75 -6.41 -4.20 -10.67
CA ALA A 75 -7.60 -4.72 -10.00
C ALA A 75 -7.28 -5.65 -8.81
N ASP A 76 -6.21 -6.46 -8.91
CA ASP A 76 -5.80 -7.43 -7.88
C ASP A 76 -5.15 -6.73 -6.68
N THR A 77 -4.42 -5.63 -6.94
CA THR A 77 -3.59 -4.92 -5.95
C THR A 77 -4.27 -3.69 -5.37
N ALA A 78 -5.34 -3.16 -5.99
CA ALA A 78 -6.00 -1.93 -5.56
C ALA A 78 -6.56 -2.04 -4.14
N ALA A 79 -7.26 -3.15 -3.82
CA ALA A 79 -7.86 -3.34 -2.51
C ALA A 79 -6.80 -3.50 -1.40
N THR A 80 -5.76 -4.30 -1.64
CA THR A 80 -4.67 -4.52 -0.67
C THR A 80 -3.86 -3.26 -0.46
N SER A 81 -3.57 -2.51 -1.52
CA SER A 81 -2.86 -1.22 -1.45
C SER A 81 -3.68 -0.16 -0.74
N LEU A 82 -5.00 -0.15 -0.93
CA LEU A 82 -5.90 0.75 -0.21
C LEU A 82 -5.95 0.44 1.29
N ALA A 83 -5.95 -0.84 1.67
CA ALA A 83 -5.89 -1.25 3.07
C ALA A 83 -4.57 -0.81 3.72
N LEU A 84 -3.44 -1.02 3.04
CA LEU A 84 -2.13 -0.57 3.50
C LEU A 84 -2.04 0.95 3.62
N ALA A 85 -2.64 1.67 2.67
CA ALA A 85 -2.66 3.12 2.69
C ALA A 85 -3.40 3.68 3.92
N GLU A 86 -4.52 3.06 4.29
CA GLU A 86 -5.24 3.42 5.51
C GLU A 86 -4.42 3.08 6.76
N GLN A 87 -3.91 1.85 6.85
CA GLN A 87 -3.18 1.36 8.01
C GLN A 87 -1.91 2.17 8.32
N HIS A 88 -1.21 2.61 7.28
CA HIS A 88 0.05 3.35 7.40
C HIS A 88 -0.08 4.85 7.09
N GLY A 89 -1.30 5.37 6.95
CA GLY A 89 -1.53 6.81 6.72
C GLY A 89 -0.93 7.36 5.41
N CYS A 90 -0.86 6.55 4.36
CA CYS A 90 -0.31 6.93 3.05
C CYS A 90 -1.39 7.60 2.18
N LEU A 91 -1.53 8.92 2.33
CA LEU A 91 -2.63 9.69 1.73
C LEU A 91 -2.59 9.69 0.20
N ARG A 92 -1.41 9.66 -0.43
CA ARG A 92 -1.29 9.69 -1.89
C ARG A 92 -1.75 8.37 -2.46
N LEU A 93 -1.30 7.25 -1.89
CA LEU A 93 -1.73 5.91 -2.29
C LEU A 93 -3.24 5.72 -2.09
N LYS A 94 -3.78 6.16 -0.94
CA LYS A 94 -5.24 6.12 -0.69
C LYS A 94 -6.01 6.86 -1.79
N LYS A 95 -5.56 8.06 -2.16
CA LYS A 95 -6.19 8.86 -3.21
C LYS A 95 -6.17 8.14 -4.57
N VAL A 96 -5.02 7.59 -4.99
CA VAL A 96 -4.90 6.87 -6.26
C VAL A 96 -5.80 5.64 -6.31
N CYS A 97 -5.85 4.85 -5.23
CA CYS A 97 -6.74 3.69 -5.15
C CYS A 97 -8.22 4.09 -5.23
N LEU A 98 -8.61 5.17 -4.54
CA LEU A 98 -9.98 5.68 -4.61
C LEU A 98 -10.33 6.21 -6.00
N GLU A 99 -9.39 6.84 -6.71
CA GLU A 99 -9.57 7.29 -8.10
C GLU A 99 -9.69 6.10 -9.07
N PHE A 100 -8.91 5.05 -8.87
CA PHE A 100 -9.02 3.81 -9.64
C PHE A 100 -10.42 3.17 -9.51
N ALA A 101 -10.97 3.19 -8.30
CA ALA A 101 -12.27 2.62 -7.98
C ALA A 101 -13.47 3.49 -8.41
N VAL A 102 -13.25 4.70 -8.93
CA VAL A 102 -14.32 5.52 -9.52
C VAL A 102 -14.88 4.87 -10.79
N VAL A 103 -14.03 4.15 -11.54
CA VAL A 103 -14.43 3.46 -12.76
C VAL A 103 -15.22 2.19 -12.39
N PRO A 104 -16.48 2.03 -12.84
CA PRO A 104 -17.33 0.91 -12.43
C PRO A 104 -16.73 -0.47 -12.72
N GLU A 105 -16.09 -0.64 -13.89
CA GLU A 105 -15.46 -1.90 -14.27
C GLU A 105 -14.33 -2.27 -13.30
N ASN A 106 -13.48 -1.30 -12.96
CA ASN A 106 -12.40 -1.48 -11.99
C ASN A 106 -12.91 -1.76 -10.58
N LEU A 107 -13.99 -1.09 -10.17
CA LEU A 107 -14.63 -1.32 -8.87
C LEU A 107 -15.18 -2.74 -8.79
N ILE A 108 -15.88 -3.21 -9.82
CA ILE A 108 -16.41 -4.57 -9.88
C ILE A 108 -15.26 -5.57 -9.82
N SER A 109 -14.23 -5.40 -10.65
CA SER A 109 -13.07 -6.28 -10.63
C SER A 109 -12.39 -6.29 -9.26
N MET A 110 -12.22 -5.14 -8.61
CA MET A 110 -11.64 -5.03 -7.28
C MET A 110 -12.50 -5.77 -6.23
N VAL A 111 -13.83 -5.59 -6.23
CA VAL A 111 -14.75 -6.23 -5.28
C VAL A 111 -14.74 -7.76 -5.38
N LEU A 112 -14.45 -8.31 -6.56
CA LEU A 112 -14.37 -9.75 -6.78
C LEU A 112 -13.05 -10.38 -6.28
N THR A 113 -12.08 -9.58 -5.84
CA THR A 113 -10.79 -10.07 -5.34
C THR A 113 -10.85 -10.45 -3.87
N GLU A 114 -10.05 -11.45 -3.47
CA GLU A 114 -9.83 -11.77 -2.05
C GLU A 114 -9.24 -10.58 -1.27
N GLY A 115 -8.50 -9.69 -1.96
CA GLY A 115 -7.96 -8.46 -1.39
C GLY A 115 -9.04 -7.50 -0.87
N PHE A 116 -10.22 -7.49 -1.49
CA PHE A 116 -11.33 -6.65 -1.05
C PHE A 116 -12.01 -7.19 0.21
N GLU A 117 -12.09 -8.51 0.35
CA GLU A 117 -12.56 -9.13 1.59
C GLU A 117 -11.62 -8.81 2.76
N HIS A 118 -10.31 -8.86 2.54
CA HIS A 118 -9.33 -8.42 3.52
C HIS A 118 -9.48 -6.93 3.87
N LEU A 119 -9.65 -6.05 2.87
CA LEU A 119 -9.91 -4.62 3.08
C LEU A 119 -11.15 -4.40 3.98
N ARG A 120 -12.24 -5.12 3.72
CA ARG A 120 -13.48 -5.04 4.49
C ARG A 120 -13.30 -5.43 5.95
N MET A 121 -12.50 -6.47 6.21
CA MET A 121 -12.24 -6.95 7.57
C MET A 121 -11.27 -6.05 8.34
N SER A 122 -10.24 -5.55 7.66
CA SER A 122 -9.15 -4.80 8.29
C SER A 122 -9.45 -3.31 8.45
N CYS A 123 -10.17 -2.70 7.51
CA CYS A 123 -10.42 -1.25 7.47
C CYS A 123 -11.85 -0.91 7.01
N PRO A 124 -12.89 -1.16 7.84
CA PRO A 124 -14.27 -0.93 7.44
C PRO A 124 -14.61 0.54 7.16
N SER A 125 -13.91 1.49 7.79
CA SER A 125 -14.07 2.94 7.55
C SER A 125 -13.83 3.33 6.10
N VAL A 126 -12.91 2.64 5.42
CA VAL A 126 -12.53 2.95 4.03
C VAL A 126 -13.66 2.63 3.05
N LEU A 127 -14.59 1.75 3.43
CA LEU A 127 -15.75 1.43 2.61
C LEU A 127 -16.71 2.63 2.52
N GLU A 128 -16.80 3.44 3.58
CA GLU A 128 -17.58 4.67 3.56
C GLU A 128 -16.94 5.69 2.61
N ASP A 129 -15.61 5.86 2.68
CA ASP A 129 -14.87 6.72 1.76
C ASP A 129 -15.04 6.28 0.30
N LEU A 130 -14.95 4.98 0.05
CA LEU A 130 -15.15 4.37 -1.26
C LEU A 130 -16.55 4.65 -1.79
N ARG A 131 -17.58 4.40 -0.97
CA ARG A 131 -18.99 4.66 -1.30
C ARG A 131 -19.23 6.14 -1.59
N MET A 132 -18.66 7.03 -0.78
CA MET A 132 -18.82 8.47 -0.95
C MET A 132 -18.13 8.95 -2.23
N LYS A 133 -16.95 8.40 -2.56
CA LYS A 133 -16.20 8.77 -3.76
C LYS A 133 -16.90 8.32 -5.04
N THR A 134 -17.43 7.10 -5.07
CA THR A 134 -18.13 6.54 -6.25
C THR A 134 -19.48 7.22 -6.48
N SER A 135 -20.22 7.56 -5.41
CA SER A 135 -21.50 8.28 -5.52
C SER A 135 -21.36 9.70 -6.09
N ARG A 136 -20.26 10.40 -5.78
CA ARG A 136 -20.00 11.76 -6.28
C ARG A 136 -19.70 11.81 -7.78
N HIS A 137 -19.23 10.71 -8.37
CA HIS A 137 -18.92 10.67 -9.81
C HIS A 137 -20.16 10.37 -10.67
N SER A 138 -21.12 9.59 -10.15
CA SER A 138 -22.38 9.32 -10.85
C SER A 138 -23.22 10.59 -11.10
N GLY A 139 -23.11 11.61 -10.25
CA GLY A 139 -23.85 12.87 -10.39
C GLY A 139 -23.25 13.87 -11.39
N ASN A 140 -22.08 13.57 -11.99
CA ASN A 140 -21.41 14.48 -12.94
C ASN A 140 -21.66 14.12 -14.41
N HIS A 141 -22.30 12.98 -14.70
CA HIS A 141 -22.58 12.54 -16.08
C HIS A 141 -23.95 13.00 -16.61
N ASP A 142 -24.84 13.54 -15.77
CA ASP A 142 -26.20 13.95 -16.17
C ASP A 142 -26.31 15.38 -16.73
N ASN A 143 -25.21 16.02 -17.14
CA ASN A 143 -25.23 17.42 -17.58
C ASN A 143 -24.52 17.69 -18.92
N ILE A 144 -24.55 16.74 -19.86
CA ILE A 144 -24.25 17.01 -21.28
C ILE A 144 -25.25 16.28 -22.19
N LYS A 145 -26.25 17.07 -22.64
CA LYS A 145 -27.20 16.90 -23.75
C LYS A 145 -28.44 16.04 -23.53
#